data_AF-X1VHF7-F1
#
_entry.id   AF-X1VHF7-F1
#
_cell.length_a   1.000
_cell.length_b   1.000
_cell.length_c   1.000
_cell.angle_alpha   90.00
_cell.angle_beta   90.00
_cell.angle_gamma   90.00
#
_symmetry.space_group_name_H-M   'P 1'
#
loop_
_entity.id
_entity.type
_entity.pdbx_description
1 polymer ?
#
loop_
_entity_poly.entity_id
_entity_poly.type
_entity_poly.pdbx_seq_one_letter_code
_entity_poly.pdbx_strand_id
1 'polypeptide(L)'
;MHNSVPILPVGITGMEKVKKGLFWMLLHRPKAMVNIGCPFYLPPANDKLTKAELAELANYIMEHIAELLPPEYQGHYARCRD
;
A
#
# COMPACT_ATOMS: atom_id res chain seq x y z
N MET A 1 11.55 13.67 20.17
CA MET A 1 10.39 14.38 19.57
C MET A 1 10.03 13.64 18.30
N HIS A 2 8.89 12.95 18.29
CA HIS A 2 8.33 12.40 17.07
C HIS A 2 7.51 13.52 16.42
N ASN A 3 7.83 13.90 15.19
CA ASN A 3 7.01 14.89 14.49
C ASN A 3 5.70 14.19 14.09
N SER A 4 4.59 14.61 14.69
CA SER A 4 3.24 14.15 14.36
C SER A 4 2.83 14.66 12.96
N VAL A 5 3.33 13.99 11.93
CA VAL A 5 3.09 14.33 10.52
C VAL A 5 2.18 13.28 9.90
N PRO A 6 1.23 13.65 9.04
CA PRO A 6 0.39 12.68 8.36
C PRO A 6 1.19 11.89 7.31
N ILE A 7 0.81 10.63 7.13
CA ILE A 7 1.30 9.71 6.10
C ILE A 7 0.33 9.72 4.92
N LEU A 8 0.84 9.84 3.70
CA LEU A 8 0.05 9.74 2.47
C LEU A 8 0.20 8.33 1.86
N PRO A 9 -0.87 7.53 1.80
CA PRO A 9 -0.83 6.21 1.17
C PRO A 9 -0.89 6.32 -0.35
N VAL A 10 -0.12 5.45 -1.03
CA VAL A 10 -0.06 5.38 -2.50
C VAL A 10 -0.08 3.92 -2.95
N GLY A 11 -1.08 3.55 -3.74
CA GLY A 11 -1.19 2.25 -4.40
C GLY A 11 -0.66 2.32 -5.84
N ILE A 12 0.22 1.41 -6.23
CA ILE A 12 0.81 1.36 -7.57
C ILE A 12 0.61 -0.04 -8.15
N THR A 13 0.01 -0.15 -9.34
CA THR A 13 -0.22 -1.45 -10.02
C THR A 13 0.13 -1.39 -11.51
N GLY A 14 0.25 -2.56 -12.14
CA GLY A 14 0.50 -2.71 -13.58
C GLY A 14 1.98 -2.80 -13.97
N MET A 15 2.88 -2.51 -13.02
CA MET A 15 4.33 -2.62 -13.21
C MET A 15 4.83 -4.07 -13.26
N GLU A 16 4.05 -5.03 -12.76
CA GLU A 16 4.39 -6.45 -12.82
C GLU A 16 4.46 -7.00 -14.26
N LYS A 17 3.77 -6.34 -15.19
CA LYS A 17 3.70 -6.72 -16.60
C LYS A 17 4.97 -6.37 -17.39
N VAL A 18 5.80 -5.48 -16.84
CA VAL A 18 7.10 -5.08 -17.42
C VAL A 18 8.07 -6.26 -17.54
N LYS A 19 7.91 -7.29 -16.70
CA LYS A 19 8.77 -8.49 -16.69
C LYS A 19 8.55 -9.43 -17.89
N LYS A 20 7.52 -9.22 -18.72
CA LYS A 20 7.23 -10.06 -19.91
C LYS A 20 8.15 -9.81 -21.11
N GLY A 21 9.15 -8.94 -20.97
CA GLY A 21 10.18 -8.68 -21.97
C GLY A 21 9.86 -7.53 -22.94
N LEU A 22 10.91 -7.03 -23.60
CA LEU A 22 10.86 -5.84 -24.45
C LEU A 22 9.85 -5.99 -25.59
N PHE A 23 9.85 -7.13 -26.29
CA PHE A 23 8.93 -7.40 -27.41
C PHE A 23 7.46 -7.38 -27.00
N TRP A 24 7.12 -7.93 -25.81
CA TRP A 24 5.75 -7.90 -25.30
C TRP A 24 5.33 -6.48 -24.92
N MET A 25 6.23 -5.69 -24.33
CA MET A 25 5.96 -4.31 -23.94
C MET A 25 5.76 -3.35 -25.14
N LEU A 26 6.51 -3.55 -26.23
CA LEU A 26 6.30 -2.77 -27.47
C LEU A 26 4.91 -3.04 -28.07
N LEU A 27 4.41 -4.28 -27.98
CA LEU A 27 3.13 -4.69 -28.53
C LEU A 27 1.95 -4.44 -27.57
N HIS A 28 2.20 -4.47 -26.27
CA HIS A 28 1.21 -4.28 -25.21
C HIS A 28 1.72 -3.18 -24.27
N ARG A 29 1.22 -1.96 -24.45
CA ARG A 29 1.51 -0.82 -23.54
C ARG A 29 0.99 -1.15 -22.14
N PRO A 30 1.84 -1.49 -21.16
CA PRO A 30 1.37 -1.86 -19.83
C PRO A 30 0.74 -0.61 -19.20
N LYS A 31 -0.52 -0.72 -18.80
CA LYS A 31 -1.20 0.35 -18.06
C LYS A 31 -0.69 0.32 -16.62
N ALA A 32 0.12 1.30 -16.25
CA ALA A 32 0.45 1.56 -14.86
C ALA A 32 -0.66 2.43 -14.25
N MET A 33 -1.12 2.08 -13.06
CA MET A 33 -2.12 2.84 -12.32
C MET A 33 -1.50 3.28 -11.00
N VAL A 34 -1.70 4.55 -10.65
CA VAL A 34 -1.28 5.15 -9.38
C VAL A 34 -2.51 5.73 -8.72
N ASN A 35 -2.87 5.19 -7.56
CA ASN A 35 -3.98 5.65 -6.74
C ASN A 35 -3.42 6.32 -5.49
N ILE A 36 -3.78 7.57 -5.28
CA ILE A 36 -3.34 8.37 -4.14
C ILE A 36 -4.51 8.45 -3.16
N GLY A 37 -4.30 7.98 -1.93
CA GLY A 37 -5.33 8.00 -0.90
C GLY A 37 -5.35 9.29 -0.10
N CYS A 38 -6.13 9.29 0.98
CA CYS A 38 -6.19 10.41 1.91
C CYS A 38 -5.05 10.32 2.95
N PRO A 39 -4.38 11.43 3.29
CA PRO A 39 -3.43 11.43 4.39
C PRO A 39 -4.07 10.99 5.71
N PHE A 40 -3.33 10.22 6.51
CA PHE A 40 -3.76 9.74 7.83
C PHE A 40 -2.64 9.83 8.86
N TYR A 41 -2.96 9.78 10.15
CA TYR A 41 -1.97 9.75 11.23
C TYR A 41 -1.85 8.35 11.81
N LEU A 42 -0.66 7.97 12.23
CA LEU A 42 -0.50 6.73 12.99
C LEU A 42 -1.10 6.88 14.40
N PRO A 43 -1.68 5.79 14.95
CA PRO A 43 -2.02 5.73 16.35
C PRO A 43 -0.81 6.09 17.22
N PRO A 44 -1.01 6.77 18.36
CA PRO A 44 0.08 7.11 19.26
C PRO A 44 0.80 5.84 19.74
N ALA A 45 2.13 5.87 19.63
CA ALA A 45 3.02 4.81 20.06
C ALA A 45 3.80 5.24 21.31
N ASN A 46 4.01 4.31 22.25
CA ASN A 46 4.93 4.51 23.37
C ASN A 46 6.38 4.56 22.86
N ASP A 47 7.27 5.21 23.63
CA ASP A 47 8.69 5.42 23.27
C ASP A 47 9.46 4.12 23.00
N LYS A 48 9.00 2.97 23.50
CA LYS A 48 9.52 1.64 23.16
C LYS A 48 8.41 0.77 22.63
N LEU A 49 8.36 0.67 21.30
CA LEU A 49 7.50 -0.28 20.61
C LEU A 49 8.02 -1.70 20.77
N THR A 50 7.15 -2.58 21.25
CA THR A 50 7.33 -4.03 21.14
C THR A 50 7.21 -4.47 19.69
N LYS A 51 7.70 -5.67 19.38
CA LYS A 51 7.56 -6.26 18.03
C LYS A 51 6.09 -6.37 17.60
N ALA A 52 5.20 -6.67 18.54
CA ALA A 52 3.77 -6.79 18.28
C ALA A 52 3.16 -5.42 17.92
N GLU A 53 3.44 -4.39 18.71
CA GLU A 53 2.92 -3.03 18.42
C GLU A 53 3.46 -2.48 17.09
N LEU A 54 4.73 -2.77 16.76
CA LEU A 54 5.29 -2.39 15.45
C LEU A 54 4.56 -3.11 14.30
N ALA A 55 4.24 -4.41 14.47
CA ALA A 55 3.47 -5.16 13.48
C ALA A 55 2.05 -4.60 13.32
N GLU A 56 1.38 -4.20 14.41
CA GLU A 56 0.06 -3.56 14.35
C GLU A 56 0.10 -2.22 13.60
N LEU A 57 1.11 -1.39 13.85
CA LEU A 57 1.29 -0.14 13.10
C LEU A 57 1.56 -0.40 11.61
N ALA A 58 2.34 -1.44 11.29
CA ALA A 58 2.58 -1.84 9.91
C ALA A 58 1.29 -2.34 9.25
N ASN A 59 0.47 -3.14 9.94
CA ASN A 59 -0.83 -3.60 9.46
C ASN A 59 -1.75 -2.42 9.17
N TYR A 60 -1.82 -1.45 10.07
CA TYR A 60 -2.60 -0.23 9.89
C TYR A 60 -2.20 0.54 8.62
N ILE A 61 -0.91 0.69 8.34
CA ILE A 61 -0.43 1.31 7.10
C ILE A 61 -0.82 0.47 5.87
N MET A 62 -0.66 -0.85 5.96
CA MET A 62 -0.95 -1.76 4.85
C MET A 62 -2.43 -1.81 4.49
N GLU A 63 -3.33 -1.67 5.46
CA GLU A 63 -4.78 -1.55 5.23
C GLU A 63 -5.11 -0.33 4.36
N HIS A 64 -4.56 0.85 4.69
CA HIS A 64 -4.73 2.07 3.89
C HIS A 64 -4.17 1.92 2.47
N ILE A 65 -3.06 1.19 2.29
CA ILE A 65 -2.51 0.91 0.97
C ILE A 65 -3.41 -0.07 0.19
N ALA A 66 -3.89 -1.14 0.84
CA ALA A 66 -4.70 -2.17 0.20
C ALA A 66 -6.03 -1.62 -0.33
N GLU A 67 -6.63 -0.64 0.35
CA GLU A 67 -7.84 0.05 -0.13
C GLU A 67 -7.65 0.74 -1.49
N LEU A 68 -6.42 1.16 -1.81
CA LEU A 68 -6.07 1.80 -3.07
C LEU A 68 -5.77 0.80 -4.19
N LEU A 69 -5.66 -0.49 -3.87
CA LEU A 69 -5.37 -1.55 -4.83
C LEU A 69 -6.67 -2.22 -5.32
N PRO A 70 -6.72 -2.68 -6.58
CA PRO A 70 -7.80 -3.54 -7.05
C PRO A 70 -7.90 -4.81 -6.19
N PRO A 71 -9.09 -5.41 -5.99
CA PRO A 71 -9.31 -6.53 -5.08
C PRO A 71 -8.32 -7.70 -5.24
N GLU A 72 -7.98 -8.03 -6.48
CA GLU A 72 -7.06 -9.11 -6.82
C GLU A 72 -5.60 -8.85 -6.38
N TYR A 73 -5.24 -7.61 -6.05
CA TYR A 73 -3.92 -7.21 -5.55
C TYR A 73 -3.89 -6.93 -4.03
N GLN A 74 -5.01 -7.05 -3.31
CA GLN A 74 -5.09 -6.69 -1.89
C GLN A 74 -4.47 -7.74 -0.96
N GLY A 75 -4.39 -9.00 -1.40
CA GLY A 75 -3.74 -10.09 -0.66
C GLY A 75 -4.31 -10.29 0.75
N HIS A 76 -3.43 -10.47 1.74
CA HIS A 76 -3.80 -10.67 3.16
C HIS A 76 -4.58 -9.48 3.76
N TYR A 77 -4.49 -8.30 3.15
CA TYR A 77 -5.14 -7.08 3.61
C TYR A 77 -6.46 -6.80 2.87
N ALA A 78 -6.96 -7.77 2.10
CA ALA A 78 -8.29 -7.69 1.53
C ALA A 78 -9.32 -7.63 2.66
N ARG A 79 -9.99 -6.49 2.83
CA ARG A 79 -11.14 -6.43 3.74
C ARG A 79 -12.27 -7.25 3.14
N CYS A 80 -12.87 -8.12 3.95
CA CYS A 80 -14.17 -8.68 3.63
C CYS A 80 -15.14 -7.49 3.58
N ARG A 81 -15.54 -7.08 2.37
CA ARG A 81 -16.54 -6.03 2.19
C ARG A 81 -17.90 -6.69 2.39
N ASP A 82 -18.64 -6.23 3.39
CA ASP A 82 -20.03 -6.63 3.67
C ASP A 82 -20.97 -6.33 2.49
#